data_AF-A0A327RSQ9-F1
#
_entry.id   AF-A0A327RSQ9-F1
#
_cell.length_a   1.000
_cell.length_b   1.000
_cell.length_c   1.000
_cell.angle_alpha   90.00
_cell.angle_beta   90.00
_cell.angle_gamma   90.00
#
_symmetry.space_group_name_H-M   'P 1'
#
loop_
_entity.id
_entity.type
_entity.pdbx_description
1 polymer ?
#
loop_
_entity_poly.entity_id
_entity_poly.type
_entity_poly.pdbx_seq_one_letter_code
_entity_poly.pdbx_strand_id
1 'polypeptide(L)'
;MEHQFTSNINEILKKNFPHNYEDIFKDSYILQYLNVKTKSANSGSKARGSFANLYAIYVLVEDYIKQGFHVNDGYKKSNGSQFKHLFNRQRQLPFGANLQNHALNNRLNSEFQKYFPIQETPPILRVSEKYWINEDLLKITFSHTIFNIAESIIEIIDQYIKTKSNALDLFISTCIDLQGIDADNDNAVRLFVMSQLSPNVDARLFEIVSYAILKHYYIDTTIYWGYNSDNLNEEKLTLYKTGRTNANDGGIDFVMKPLGRFFQVTETLDFKKYFLDIEKLQKYPITFVIKSEAEVDKLHAKIYDDALKNYPVEAVVKKYMECIEELINIPILLDFFNKSIELGHIRSILNEIILQSKFEFNYEEIATLKDV
;
A
#
# COMPACT_ATOMS: atom_id res chain seq x y z
N MET A 1 10.11 10.58 -14.99
CA MET A 1 9.15 11.39 -14.22
C MET A 1 9.78 11.64 -12.87
N GLU A 2 10.19 12.88 -12.61
CA GLU A 2 10.78 13.27 -11.34
C GLU A 2 9.68 13.43 -10.29
N HIS A 3 10.00 13.06 -9.05
CA HIS A 3 9.21 13.36 -7.85
C HIS A 3 10.16 13.71 -6.71
N GLN A 4 9.64 14.15 -5.58
CA GLN A 4 10.47 14.62 -4.46
C GLN A 4 11.54 13.59 -4.01
N PHE A 5 11.22 12.29 -3.92
CA PHE A 5 12.22 11.25 -3.59
C PHE A 5 13.29 11.02 -4.68
N THR A 6 13.08 11.51 -5.90
CA THR A 6 14.11 11.45 -6.96
C THR A 6 15.34 12.27 -6.56
N SER A 7 15.18 13.35 -5.78
CA SER A 7 16.34 14.11 -5.28
C SER A 7 17.19 13.27 -4.31
N ASN A 8 16.57 12.48 -3.43
CA ASN A 8 17.28 11.57 -2.54
C ASN A 8 18.05 10.49 -3.33
N ILE A 9 17.46 9.94 -4.39
CA ILE A 9 18.14 9.00 -5.27
C ILE A 9 19.35 9.69 -5.92
N ASN A 10 19.17 10.89 -6.47
CA ASN A 10 20.25 11.65 -7.10
C ASN A 10 21.36 12.01 -6.11
N GLU A 11 21.04 12.37 -4.87
CA GLU A 11 22.02 12.64 -3.81
C GLU A 11 22.88 11.40 -3.49
N ILE A 12 22.24 10.22 -3.36
CA ILE A 12 22.95 8.95 -3.12
C ILE A 12 23.84 8.60 -4.31
N LEU A 13 23.33 8.72 -5.53
CA LEU A 13 24.12 8.45 -6.73
C LEU A 13 25.25 9.45 -6.91
N LYS A 14 25.05 10.74 -6.59
CA LYS A 14 26.08 11.78 -6.65
C LYS A 14 27.17 11.57 -5.59
N LYS A 15 26.81 11.05 -4.42
CA LYS A 15 27.78 10.63 -3.40
C LYS A 15 28.65 9.47 -3.91
N ASN A 16 28.03 8.46 -4.54
CA ASN A 16 28.73 7.23 -4.93
C ASN A 16 29.43 7.36 -6.30
N PHE A 17 28.92 8.21 -7.19
CA PHE A 17 29.42 8.44 -8.55
C PHE A 17 29.42 9.94 -8.92
N PRO A 18 30.27 10.78 -8.28
CA PRO A 18 30.20 12.24 -8.37
C PRO A 18 30.18 12.84 -9.77
N HIS A 19 30.86 12.19 -10.72
CA HIS A 19 31.01 12.69 -12.10
C HIS A 19 30.07 12.03 -13.11
N ASN A 20 29.35 10.97 -12.74
CA ASN A 20 28.59 10.14 -13.69
C ASN A 20 27.17 9.80 -13.22
N TYR A 21 26.72 10.36 -12.09
CA TYR A 21 25.44 9.98 -11.48
C TYR A 21 24.23 10.17 -12.41
N GLU A 22 24.21 11.21 -13.24
CA GLU A 22 23.10 11.47 -14.18
C GLU A 22 23.02 10.41 -15.26
N ASP A 23 24.15 10.08 -15.88
CA ASP A 23 24.24 9.04 -16.92
C ASP A 23 23.93 7.66 -16.32
N ILE A 24 24.47 7.35 -15.14
CA ILE A 24 24.20 6.10 -14.43
C ILE A 24 22.71 5.95 -14.12
N PHE A 25 22.05 7.01 -13.66
CA PHE A 25 20.60 6.97 -13.42
C PHE A 25 19.82 6.77 -14.72
N LYS A 26 20.18 7.51 -15.76
CA LYS A 26 19.51 7.49 -17.06
C LYS A 26 19.64 6.13 -17.76
N ASP A 27 20.80 5.49 -17.68
CA ASP A 27 21.06 4.24 -18.38
C ASP A 27 20.67 2.98 -17.57
N SER A 28 20.30 3.14 -16.29
CA SER A 28 19.92 2.03 -15.43
C SER A 28 18.40 1.87 -15.29
N TYR A 29 17.84 0.84 -15.95
CA TYR A 29 16.43 0.50 -15.81
C TYR A 29 16.03 0.11 -14.38
N ILE A 30 16.93 -0.50 -13.60
CA ILE A 30 16.62 -0.85 -12.21
C ILE A 30 16.55 0.42 -11.33
N LEU A 31 17.41 1.42 -11.55
CA LEU A 31 17.30 2.71 -10.83
C LEU A 31 16.05 3.48 -11.24
N GLN A 32 15.70 3.48 -12.53
CA GLN A 32 14.43 4.05 -13.00
C GLN A 32 13.22 3.34 -12.38
N TYR A 33 13.29 2.00 -12.24
CA TYR A 33 12.26 1.22 -11.57
C TYR A 33 12.15 1.59 -10.09
N LEU A 34 13.27 1.68 -9.36
CA LEU A 34 13.29 2.11 -7.96
C LEU A 34 12.69 3.51 -7.80
N ASN A 35 13.00 4.44 -8.71
CA ASN A 35 12.38 5.76 -8.73
C ASN A 35 10.85 5.62 -8.82
N VAL A 36 10.33 4.92 -9.83
CA VAL A 36 8.87 4.68 -9.96
C VAL A 36 8.27 4.05 -8.68
N LYS A 37 8.98 3.11 -8.04
CA LYS A 37 8.52 2.37 -6.86
C LYS A 37 8.64 3.13 -5.54
N THR A 38 9.38 4.22 -5.51
CA THR A 38 9.56 5.08 -4.34
C THR A 38 8.69 6.33 -4.37
N LYS A 39 7.82 6.48 -5.39
CA LYS A 39 6.88 7.60 -5.51
C LYS A 39 6.01 7.82 -4.27
N SER A 40 5.70 6.76 -3.52
CA SER A 40 4.92 6.76 -2.26
C SER A 40 5.68 7.27 -1.03
N ALA A 41 6.95 7.67 -1.17
CA ALA A 41 7.75 8.24 -0.09
C ALA A 41 7.19 9.57 0.40
N ASN A 42 6.50 10.31 -0.48
CA ASN A 42 6.03 11.66 -0.21
C ASN A 42 4.56 11.64 0.23
N SER A 43 4.23 12.47 1.21
CA SER A 43 2.88 12.65 1.76
C SER A 43 1.83 13.16 0.76
N GLY A 44 2.27 13.62 -0.42
CA GLY A 44 1.39 14.06 -1.51
C GLY A 44 1.09 13.01 -2.58
N SER A 45 1.63 11.79 -2.45
CA SER A 45 1.49 10.74 -3.45
C SER A 45 0.31 9.83 -3.15
N LYS A 46 -0.59 9.70 -4.12
CA LYS A 46 -1.62 8.64 -4.13
C LYS A 46 -1.02 7.23 -4.17
N ALA A 47 0.28 7.07 -4.44
CA ALA A 47 0.85 5.74 -4.60
C ALA A 47 1.01 5.02 -3.26
N ARG A 48 0.66 3.72 -3.25
CA ARG A 48 0.93 2.78 -2.16
C ARG A 48 2.40 2.35 -2.15
N GLY A 49 2.94 2.12 -0.95
CA GLY A 49 4.30 1.60 -0.77
C GLY A 49 4.52 0.26 -1.47
N SER A 50 5.56 0.16 -2.31
CA SER A 50 5.90 -1.05 -3.07
C SER A 50 6.91 -1.96 -2.36
N PHE A 51 6.76 -2.15 -1.04
CA PHE A 51 7.73 -2.87 -0.21
C PHE A 51 8.03 -4.29 -0.71
N ALA A 52 7.03 -5.04 -1.18
CA ALA A 52 7.23 -6.41 -1.66
C ALA A 52 8.28 -6.49 -2.79
N ASN A 53 8.18 -5.60 -3.78
CA ASN A 53 9.06 -5.59 -4.95
C ASN A 53 10.41 -4.94 -4.63
N LEU A 54 10.42 -3.85 -3.86
CA LEU A 54 11.65 -3.23 -3.37
C LEU A 54 12.47 -4.23 -2.55
N TYR A 55 11.83 -4.97 -1.64
CA TYR A 55 12.55 -5.92 -0.78
C TYR A 55 13.01 -7.16 -1.53
N ALA A 56 12.32 -7.56 -2.60
CA ALA A 56 12.79 -8.64 -3.47
C ALA A 56 14.12 -8.27 -4.14
N ILE A 57 14.24 -7.04 -4.63
CA ILE A 57 15.51 -6.49 -5.13
C ILE A 57 16.52 -6.42 -3.98
N TYR A 58 16.14 -5.81 -2.86
CA TYR A 58 17.01 -5.61 -1.70
C TYR A 58 17.69 -6.90 -1.26
N VAL A 59 16.93 -7.98 -0.98
CA VAL A 59 17.52 -9.20 -0.41
C VAL A 59 18.42 -9.94 -1.39
N LEU A 60 18.16 -9.84 -2.70
CA LEU A 60 19.02 -10.45 -3.71
C LEU A 60 20.30 -9.62 -3.92
N VAL A 61 20.20 -8.30 -3.89
CA VAL A 61 21.36 -7.39 -3.96
C VAL A 61 22.19 -7.48 -2.68
N GLU A 62 21.54 -7.61 -1.52
CA GLU A 62 22.21 -7.83 -0.23
C GLU A 62 22.99 -9.15 -0.25
N ASP A 63 22.41 -10.23 -0.77
CA ASP A 63 23.10 -11.52 -0.95
C ASP A 63 24.28 -11.41 -1.93
N TYR A 64 24.11 -10.66 -3.03
CA TYR A 64 25.17 -10.37 -4.01
C TYR A 64 26.36 -9.63 -3.37
N ILE A 65 26.08 -8.61 -2.55
CA ILE A 65 27.09 -7.82 -1.84
C ILE A 65 27.78 -8.67 -0.77
N LYS A 66 27.02 -9.41 0.05
CA LYS A 66 27.56 -10.26 1.15
C LYS A 66 28.54 -11.32 0.65
N GLN A 67 28.35 -11.83 -0.56
CA GLN A 67 29.26 -12.79 -1.19
C GLN A 67 30.44 -12.12 -1.91
N GLY A 68 30.55 -10.79 -1.88
CA GLY A 68 31.67 -10.03 -2.45
C GLY A 68 31.65 -9.89 -3.97
N PHE A 69 30.52 -10.17 -4.63
CA PHE A 69 30.43 -10.16 -6.09
C PHE A 69 30.46 -8.75 -6.70
N HIS A 70 30.14 -7.73 -5.92
CA HIS A 70 30.25 -6.33 -6.33
C HIS A 70 31.70 -5.87 -6.57
N VAL A 71 32.68 -6.57 -5.97
CA VAL A 71 34.12 -6.30 -6.12
C VAL A 71 34.81 -7.34 -6.99
N ASN A 72 34.33 -8.58 -6.97
CA ASN A 72 34.98 -9.74 -7.61
C ASN A 72 34.11 -10.34 -8.72
N ASP A 73 34.74 -10.78 -9.81
CA ASP A 73 34.02 -11.33 -10.98
C ASP A 73 33.54 -12.80 -10.83
N GLY A 74 33.28 -13.22 -9.58
CA GLY A 74 32.88 -14.58 -9.22
C GLY A 74 31.41 -14.91 -9.46
N TYR A 75 30.57 -13.94 -9.80
CA TYR A 75 29.11 -14.11 -9.78
C TYR A 75 28.60 -15.19 -10.74
N LYS A 76 29.26 -15.33 -11.91
CA LYS A 76 28.94 -16.37 -12.90
C LYS A 76 29.01 -17.80 -12.36
N LYS A 77 29.73 -18.02 -11.24
CA LYS A 77 29.87 -19.32 -10.58
C LYS A 77 28.99 -19.45 -9.32
N SER A 78 28.11 -18.48 -9.06
CA SER A 78 27.26 -18.46 -7.87
C SER A 78 26.20 -19.57 -7.91
N ASN A 79 26.02 -20.26 -6.78
CA ASN A 79 25.00 -21.29 -6.59
C ASN A 79 23.59 -20.73 -6.34
N GLY A 80 23.45 -19.41 -6.23
CA GLY A 80 22.20 -18.73 -5.93
C GLY A 80 21.67 -18.97 -4.53
N SER A 81 20.77 -18.10 -4.10
CA SER A 81 20.18 -18.15 -2.76
C SER A 81 18.86 -18.94 -2.76
N GLN A 82 18.55 -19.56 -1.62
CA GLN A 82 17.30 -20.30 -1.44
C GLN A 82 16.14 -19.35 -1.16
N PHE A 83 14.95 -19.68 -1.68
CA PHE A 83 13.73 -18.92 -1.44
C PHE A 83 13.49 -18.62 0.04
N LYS A 84 13.58 -19.64 0.91
CA LYS A 84 13.29 -19.51 2.35
C LYS A 84 14.22 -18.48 3.02
N HIS A 85 15.50 -18.45 2.64
CA HIS A 85 16.46 -17.49 3.19
C HIS A 85 16.10 -16.05 2.78
N LEU A 86 15.87 -15.83 1.48
CA LEU A 86 15.50 -14.52 0.95
C LEU A 86 14.17 -14.02 1.52
N PHE A 87 13.16 -14.88 1.54
CA PHE A 87 11.83 -14.52 2.04
C PHE A 87 11.82 -14.23 3.55
N ASN A 88 12.57 -15.01 4.35
CA ASN A 88 12.74 -14.71 5.77
C ASN A 88 13.41 -13.35 5.97
N ARG A 89 14.45 -13.04 5.18
CA ARG A 89 15.12 -11.73 5.25
C ARG A 89 14.18 -10.60 4.85
N GLN A 90 13.35 -10.75 3.81
CA GLN A 90 12.35 -9.76 3.43
C GLN A 90 11.39 -9.44 4.60
N ARG A 91 11.00 -10.45 5.37
CA ARG A 91 10.09 -10.30 6.51
C ARG A 91 10.71 -9.63 7.73
N GLN A 92 12.04 -9.63 7.83
CA GLN A 92 12.78 -8.93 8.89
C GLN A 92 12.97 -7.44 8.63
N LEU A 93 12.79 -6.98 7.38
CA LEU A 93 12.87 -5.56 7.06
C LEU A 93 11.63 -4.82 7.62
N PRO A 94 11.73 -3.53 7.99
CA PRO A 94 10.59 -2.75 8.45
C PRO A 94 9.42 -2.82 7.46
N PHE A 95 8.17 -2.88 7.92
CA PHE A 95 6.99 -3.09 7.05
C PHE A 95 6.98 -4.44 6.28
N GLY A 96 7.94 -5.33 6.52
CA GLY A 96 8.15 -6.57 5.78
C GLY A 96 7.44 -7.80 6.34
N ALA A 97 7.08 -7.82 7.63
CA ALA A 97 6.68 -9.05 8.33
C ALA A 97 5.51 -9.81 7.67
N ASN A 98 4.58 -9.06 7.08
CA ASN A 98 3.36 -9.61 6.46
C ASN A 98 3.44 -9.74 4.94
N LEU A 99 4.62 -9.54 4.35
CA LEU A 99 4.80 -9.67 2.91
C LEU A 99 4.47 -11.10 2.44
N GLN A 100 3.81 -11.17 1.29
CA GLN A 100 3.54 -12.40 0.55
C GLN A 100 4.73 -12.75 -0.35
N ASN A 101 4.81 -14.02 -0.73
CA ASN A 101 5.93 -14.57 -1.53
C ASN A 101 5.89 -14.20 -3.02
N HIS A 102 4.83 -13.56 -3.51
CA HIS A 102 4.61 -13.35 -4.95
C HIS A 102 5.69 -12.50 -5.64
N ALA A 103 6.31 -11.56 -4.92
CA ALA A 103 7.33 -10.66 -5.45
C ALA A 103 8.56 -11.40 -5.98
N LEU A 104 9.15 -12.28 -5.15
CA LEU A 104 10.31 -13.10 -5.54
C LEU A 104 9.95 -14.12 -6.63
N ASN A 105 8.69 -14.58 -6.68
CA ASN A 105 8.27 -15.61 -7.61
C ASN A 105 8.11 -15.08 -9.03
N ASN A 106 7.20 -14.13 -9.25
CA ASN A 106 6.82 -13.67 -10.61
C ASN A 106 6.45 -12.18 -10.67
N ARG A 107 5.94 -11.61 -9.57
CA ARG A 107 5.32 -10.27 -9.60
C ARG A 107 6.33 -9.18 -9.92
N LEU A 108 7.55 -9.23 -9.38
CA LEU A 108 8.59 -8.24 -9.68
C LEU A 108 8.92 -8.25 -11.18
N ASN A 109 9.23 -9.42 -11.75
CA ASN A 109 9.58 -9.55 -13.17
C ASN A 109 8.43 -9.08 -14.08
N SER A 110 7.21 -9.54 -13.80
CA SER A 110 6.03 -9.18 -14.60
C SER A 110 5.73 -7.67 -14.53
N GLU A 111 5.92 -7.06 -13.38
CA GLU A 111 5.71 -5.61 -13.22
C GLU A 111 6.83 -4.81 -13.89
N PHE A 112 8.09 -5.22 -13.70
CA PHE A 112 9.23 -4.59 -14.35
C PHE A 112 9.08 -4.57 -15.88
N GLN A 113 8.68 -5.70 -16.48
CA GLN A 113 8.44 -5.80 -17.92
C GLN A 113 7.30 -4.87 -18.41
N LYS A 114 6.28 -4.60 -17.58
CA LYS A 114 5.23 -3.63 -17.93
C LYS A 114 5.76 -2.20 -18.04
N TYR A 115 6.75 -1.83 -17.22
CA TYR A 115 7.39 -0.52 -17.28
C TYR A 115 8.44 -0.44 -18.38
N PHE A 116 9.13 -1.54 -18.67
CA PHE A 116 10.20 -1.61 -19.66
C PHE A 116 9.98 -2.78 -20.64
N PRO A 117 9.00 -2.68 -21.58
CA PRO A 117 8.62 -3.81 -22.44
C PRO A 117 9.71 -4.27 -23.42
N ILE A 118 10.63 -3.37 -23.77
CA ILE A 118 11.75 -3.62 -24.70
C ILE A 118 12.90 -4.33 -23.96
N GLN A 119 12.93 -4.29 -22.62
CA GLN A 119 13.99 -4.91 -21.85
C GLN A 119 13.72 -6.41 -21.69
N GLU A 120 14.54 -7.22 -22.33
CA GLU A 120 14.44 -8.69 -22.26
C GLU A 120 14.99 -9.24 -20.94
N THR A 121 15.84 -8.46 -20.25
CA THR A 121 16.55 -8.85 -19.03
C THR A 121 15.68 -8.65 -17.78
N PRO A 122 15.13 -9.73 -17.17
CA PRO A 122 14.31 -9.60 -15.97
C PRO A 122 15.19 -9.35 -14.72
N PRO A 123 14.68 -8.66 -13.68
CA PRO A 123 15.41 -8.45 -12.43
C PRO A 123 15.80 -9.74 -11.71
N ILE A 124 14.88 -10.70 -11.61
CA ILE A 124 15.13 -11.98 -10.94
C ILE A 124 15.36 -13.07 -11.97
N LEU A 125 16.49 -13.76 -11.86
CA LEU A 125 16.73 -15.03 -12.54
C LEU A 125 16.39 -16.17 -11.57
N ARG A 126 15.57 -17.12 -12.02
CA ARG A 126 15.16 -18.27 -11.23
C ARG A 126 15.41 -19.55 -12.02
N VAL A 127 16.16 -20.45 -11.40
CA VAL A 127 16.39 -21.81 -11.91
C VAL A 127 16.14 -22.76 -10.75
N SER A 128 15.15 -23.64 -10.92
CA SER A 128 14.67 -24.54 -9.84
C SER A 128 14.26 -23.75 -8.57
N GLU A 129 14.87 -24.05 -7.41
CA GLU A 129 14.63 -23.40 -6.12
C GLU A 129 15.66 -22.32 -5.77
N LYS A 130 16.46 -21.89 -6.76
CA LYS A 130 17.54 -20.93 -6.60
C LYS A 130 17.23 -19.63 -7.31
N TYR A 131 17.68 -18.54 -6.70
CA TYR A 131 17.36 -17.17 -7.10
C TYR A 131 18.64 -16.35 -7.20
N TRP A 132 18.66 -15.46 -8.19
CA TRP A 132 19.75 -14.52 -8.47
C TRP A 132 19.15 -13.17 -8.86
N ILE A 133 19.85 -12.10 -8.54
CA ILE A 133 19.64 -10.81 -9.19
C ILE A 133 20.34 -10.86 -10.56
N ASN A 134 19.73 -10.26 -11.56
CA ASN A 134 20.38 -10.16 -12.86
C ASN A 134 21.53 -9.13 -12.82
N GLU A 135 22.76 -9.59 -12.95
CA GLU A 135 23.96 -8.75 -12.81
C GLU A 135 24.07 -7.68 -13.91
N ASP A 136 23.48 -7.92 -15.08
CA ASP A 136 23.44 -6.94 -16.18
C ASP A 136 22.65 -5.68 -15.80
N LEU A 137 21.80 -5.75 -14.78
CA LEU A 137 21.11 -4.58 -14.22
C LEU A 137 21.91 -3.88 -13.11
N LEU A 138 22.96 -4.52 -12.58
CA LEU A 138 23.81 -3.96 -11.52
C LEU A 138 25.10 -3.34 -12.07
N LYS A 139 25.56 -3.77 -13.26
CA LYS A 139 26.76 -3.27 -13.92
C LYS A 139 26.40 -2.31 -15.05
N ILE A 140 26.65 -1.02 -14.86
CA ILE A 140 26.44 0.02 -15.88
C ILE A 140 27.77 0.32 -16.56
N THR A 141 27.81 0.18 -17.89
CA THR A 141 29.02 0.49 -18.66
C THR A 141 28.89 1.87 -19.28
N PHE A 142 29.76 2.80 -18.88
CA PHE A 142 29.82 4.14 -19.43
C PHE A 142 31.27 4.53 -19.71
N SER A 143 31.55 5.05 -20.92
CA SER A 143 32.90 5.48 -21.34
C SER A 143 34.00 4.44 -21.06
N HIS A 144 33.74 3.17 -21.39
CA HIS A 144 34.62 2.01 -21.16
C HIS A 144 34.91 1.68 -19.68
N THR A 145 34.26 2.35 -18.73
CA THR A 145 34.30 2.01 -17.30
C THR A 145 33.04 1.27 -16.91
N ILE A 146 33.17 0.24 -16.09
CA ILE A 146 32.03 -0.50 -15.52
C ILE A 146 31.81 0.00 -14.09
N PHE A 147 30.60 0.48 -13.82
CA PHE A 147 30.16 0.94 -12.51
C PHE A 147 29.20 -0.11 -11.92
N ASN A 148 29.46 -0.55 -10.69
CA ASN A 148 28.55 -1.42 -9.96
C ASN A 148 27.63 -0.59 -9.05
N ILE A 149 26.32 -0.66 -9.25
CA ILE A 149 25.34 0.14 -8.52
C ILE A 149 24.68 -0.62 -7.34
N ALA A 150 25.17 -1.80 -6.98
CA ALA A 150 24.57 -2.65 -5.95
C ALA A 150 24.46 -1.92 -4.59
N GLU A 151 25.53 -1.26 -4.14
CA GLU A 151 25.51 -0.51 -2.87
C GLU A 151 24.52 0.66 -2.91
N SER A 152 24.49 1.40 -4.02
CA SER A 152 23.52 2.49 -4.21
C SER A 152 22.07 2.00 -4.17
N ILE A 153 21.78 0.81 -4.70
CA ILE A 153 20.43 0.23 -4.61
C ILE A 153 20.03 -0.03 -3.16
N ILE A 154 20.93 -0.59 -2.34
CA ILE A 154 20.69 -0.79 -0.91
C ILE A 154 20.46 0.55 -0.21
N GLU A 155 21.35 1.53 -0.42
CA GLU A 155 21.23 2.87 0.17
C GLU A 155 19.90 3.57 -0.20
N ILE A 156 19.45 3.46 -1.46
CA ILE A 156 18.19 4.04 -1.93
C ILE A 156 17.00 3.41 -1.21
N ILE A 157 16.98 2.08 -1.11
CA ILE A 157 15.88 1.36 -0.46
C ILE A 157 15.88 1.65 1.05
N ASP A 158 17.05 1.67 1.71
CA ASP A 158 17.17 2.02 3.13
C ASP A 158 16.70 3.45 3.41
N GLN A 159 17.07 4.40 2.55
CA GLN A 159 16.59 5.78 2.65
C GLN A 159 15.07 5.86 2.46
N TYR A 160 14.50 5.07 1.55
CA TYR A 160 13.05 4.99 1.35
C TYR A 160 12.33 4.44 2.59
N ILE A 161 12.87 3.37 3.18
CA ILE A 161 12.37 2.80 4.44
C ILE A 161 12.38 3.86 5.53
N LYS A 162 13.52 4.54 5.71
CA LYS A 162 13.68 5.59 6.71
C LYS A 162 12.68 6.73 6.53
N THR A 163 12.46 7.20 5.30
CA THR A 163 11.46 8.23 5.01
C THR A 163 10.06 7.78 5.40
N LYS A 164 9.66 6.54 5.08
CA LYS A 164 8.34 6.02 5.46
C LYS A 164 8.19 5.83 6.97
N SER A 165 9.23 5.34 7.66
CA SER A 165 9.23 5.20 9.12
C SER A 165 9.11 6.56 9.81
N ASN A 166 9.91 7.55 9.41
CA ASN A 166 9.84 8.89 10.00
C ASN A 166 8.47 9.56 9.82
N ALA A 167 7.85 9.40 8.64
CA ALA A 167 6.53 9.93 8.37
C ALA A 167 5.45 9.29 9.27
N LEU A 168 5.58 7.98 9.54
CA LEU A 168 4.69 7.27 10.44
C LEU A 168 4.91 7.68 11.90
N ASP A 169 6.16 7.77 12.35
CA ASP A 169 6.50 8.17 13.71
C ASP A 169 5.92 9.56 14.01
N LEU A 170 6.12 10.51 13.09
CA LEU A 170 5.53 11.85 13.19
C LEU A 170 4.00 11.80 13.24
N PHE A 171 3.37 10.96 12.42
CA PHE A 171 1.92 10.79 12.41
C PHE A 171 1.41 10.27 13.76
N ILE A 172 2.02 9.20 14.30
CA ILE A 172 1.63 8.62 15.59
C ILE A 172 1.87 9.62 16.72
N SER A 173 3.01 10.32 16.76
CA SER A 173 3.28 11.37 17.74
C SER A 173 2.24 12.47 17.68
N THR A 174 1.88 12.94 16.49
CA THR A 174 0.82 13.94 16.30
C THR A 174 -0.52 13.46 16.87
N CYS A 175 -0.89 12.20 16.61
CA CYS A 175 -2.11 11.63 17.17
C CYS A 175 -2.07 11.55 18.71
N ILE A 176 -0.93 11.18 19.30
CA ILE A 176 -0.76 11.12 20.77
C ILE A 176 -0.84 12.51 21.39
N ASP A 177 -0.19 13.50 20.78
CA ASP A 177 -0.28 14.89 21.24
C ASP A 177 -1.72 15.37 21.23
N LEU A 178 -2.47 15.07 20.16
CA LEU A 178 -3.90 15.37 20.03
C LEU A 178 -4.78 14.61 21.05
N GLN A 179 -4.38 13.44 21.53
CA GLN A 179 -5.09 12.76 22.62
C GLN A 179 -4.99 13.53 23.94
N GLY A 180 -3.84 14.17 24.20
CA GLY A 180 -3.56 14.89 25.44
C GLY A 180 -4.16 16.29 25.53
N ILE A 181 -4.74 16.82 24.45
CA ILE A 181 -5.39 18.14 24.45
C ILE A 181 -6.76 18.05 25.12
N ASP A 182 -7.10 19.04 25.96
CA ASP A 182 -8.41 19.19 26.61
C ASP A 182 -9.59 19.00 25.63
N ALA A 183 -10.70 18.48 26.15
CA ALA A 183 -11.92 18.20 25.38
C ALA A 183 -12.46 19.45 24.65
N ASP A 184 -12.23 20.64 25.20
CA ASP A 184 -12.67 21.92 24.62
C ASP A 184 -11.97 22.27 23.29
N ASN A 185 -10.95 21.51 22.88
CA ASN A 185 -10.18 21.75 21.65
C ASN A 185 -10.37 20.67 20.57
N ASP A 186 -11.54 20.02 20.57
CA ASP A 186 -11.93 18.99 19.58
C ASP A 186 -11.84 19.46 18.12
N ASN A 187 -11.87 20.77 17.87
CA ASN A 187 -11.64 21.34 16.54
C ASN A 187 -10.26 20.97 15.96
N ALA A 188 -9.20 20.91 16.78
CA ALA A 188 -7.87 20.53 16.31
C ALA A 188 -7.86 19.07 15.85
N VAL A 189 -8.48 18.18 16.63
CA VAL A 189 -8.63 16.75 16.29
C VAL A 189 -9.45 16.59 15.00
N ARG A 190 -10.55 17.33 14.89
CA ARG A 190 -11.42 17.33 13.70
C ARG A 190 -10.65 17.71 12.45
N LEU A 191 -9.96 18.85 12.46
CA LEU A 191 -9.18 19.33 11.32
C LEU A 191 -8.07 18.34 10.95
N PHE A 192 -7.41 17.75 11.94
CA PHE A 192 -6.41 16.73 11.72
C PHE A 192 -6.99 15.51 11.00
N VAL A 193 -8.06 14.89 11.52
CA VAL A 193 -8.68 13.70 10.90
C VAL A 193 -9.17 14.00 9.48
N MET A 194 -9.80 15.16 9.26
CA MET A 194 -10.23 15.59 7.92
C MET A 194 -9.05 15.69 6.94
N SER A 195 -7.91 16.21 7.39
CA SER A 195 -6.72 16.33 6.54
C SER A 195 -6.21 14.96 6.05
N GLN A 196 -6.42 13.89 6.84
CA GLN A 196 -6.03 12.52 6.49
C GLN A 196 -6.94 11.85 5.45
N LEU A 197 -8.08 12.46 5.12
CA LEU A 197 -8.97 11.99 4.04
C LEU A 197 -8.64 12.61 2.68
N SER A 198 -7.73 13.60 2.65
CA SER A 198 -7.42 14.34 1.43
C SER A 198 -6.96 13.41 0.30
N PRO A 199 -7.29 13.71 -0.98
CA PRO A 199 -6.93 12.85 -2.11
C PRO A 199 -5.45 12.52 -2.23
N ASN A 200 -4.55 13.32 -1.67
CA ASN A 200 -3.10 13.16 -1.78
C ASN A 200 -2.46 12.30 -0.67
N VAL A 201 -3.22 11.94 0.37
CA VAL A 201 -2.73 11.16 1.53
C VAL A 201 -2.32 9.74 1.12
N ASP A 202 -1.51 9.05 1.89
CA ASP A 202 -1.22 7.63 1.64
C ASP A 202 -2.52 6.79 1.66
N ALA A 203 -2.70 5.90 0.68
CA ALA A 203 -3.89 5.07 0.54
C ALA A 203 -4.19 4.22 1.79
N ARG A 204 -3.15 3.81 2.53
CA ARG A 204 -3.31 3.03 3.77
C ARG A 204 -3.85 3.85 4.89
N LEU A 205 -3.37 5.09 4.99
CA LEU A 205 -3.87 6.00 6.00
C LEU A 205 -5.33 6.36 5.71
N PHE A 206 -5.69 6.55 4.44
CA PHE A 206 -7.08 6.70 4.04
C PHE A 206 -7.95 5.49 4.45
N GLU A 207 -7.50 4.26 4.20
CA GLU A 207 -8.19 3.03 4.61
C GLU A 207 -8.39 2.98 6.13
N ILE A 208 -7.35 3.24 6.92
CA ILE A 208 -7.39 3.27 8.40
C ILE A 208 -8.39 4.31 8.91
N VAL A 209 -8.32 5.53 8.38
CA VAL A 209 -9.20 6.64 8.82
C VAL A 209 -10.64 6.36 8.40
N SER A 210 -10.87 5.83 7.19
CA SER A 210 -12.20 5.45 6.73
C SER A 210 -12.83 4.36 7.61
N TYR A 211 -12.04 3.36 8.01
CA TYR A 211 -12.48 2.33 8.94
C TYR A 211 -12.88 2.92 10.30
N ALA A 212 -12.03 3.78 10.87
CA ALA A 212 -12.30 4.40 12.16
C ALA A 212 -13.59 5.23 12.15
N ILE A 213 -13.82 6.00 11.07
CA ILE A 213 -15.04 6.78 10.88
C ILE A 213 -16.25 5.85 10.73
N LEU A 214 -16.22 4.90 9.81
CA LEU A 214 -17.35 4.00 9.55
C LEU A 214 -17.71 3.17 10.79
N LYS A 215 -16.70 2.66 11.51
CA LYS A 215 -16.90 1.92 12.76
C LYS A 215 -17.72 2.73 13.77
N HIS A 216 -17.38 4.00 13.98
CA HIS A 216 -18.06 4.87 14.95
C HIS A 216 -19.34 5.51 14.41
N TYR A 217 -19.51 5.58 13.09
CA TYR A 217 -20.78 5.98 12.49
C TYR A 217 -21.87 4.94 12.75
N TYR A 218 -21.53 3.65 12.66
CA TYR A 218 -22.50 2.57 12.85
C TYR A 218 -22.65 2.09 14.32
N ILE A 219 -21.75 2.45 15.23
CA ILE A 219 -21.66 1.84 16.58
C ILE A 219 -22.90 2.01 17.46
N ASP A 220 -23.68 3.07 17.24
CA ASP A 220 -24.91 3.35 18.00
C ASP A 220 -26.17 2.84 17.31
N THR A 221 -26.04 2.24 16.12
CA THR A 221 -27.18 1.67 15.40
C THR A 221 -27.50 0.30 15.97
N THR A 222 -28.62 0.19 16.66
CA THR A 222 -29.20 -1.09 17.09
C THR A 222 -30.11 -1.66 16.02
N ILE A 223 -30.00 -2.96 15.76
CA ILE A 223 -30.92 -3.67 14.88
C ILE A 223 -31.56 -4.85 15.60
N TYR A 224 -32.77 -5.20 15.14
CA TYR A 224 -33.56 -6.31 15.64
C TYR A 224 -33.66 -7.38 14.56
N TRP A 225 -33.21 -8.61 14.83
CA TRP A 225 -33.19 -9.68 13.84
C TRP A 225 -33.40 -11.07 14.48
N GLY A 226 -34.16 -11.94 13.83
CA GLY A 226 -34.43 -13.28 14.32
C GLY A 226 -35.15 -14.12 13.26
N TYR A 227 -35.22 -15.43 13.48
CA TYR A 227 -35.92 -16.34 12.55
C TYR A 227 -37.45 -16.18 12.61
N ASN A 228 -37.99 -15.51 13.63
CA ASN A 228 -39.40 -15.21 13.80
C ASN A 228 -39.57 -13.79 14.39
N SER A 229 -40.66 -13.11 14.05
CA SER A 229 -41.02 -11.78 14.58
C SER A 229 -41.20 -11.75 16.09
N ASP A 230 -41.56 -12.88 16.70
CA ASP A 230 -41.78 -12.97 18.16
C ASP A 230 -40.49 -13.22 18.94
N ASN A 231 -39.39 -13.55 18.26
CA ASN A 231 -38.10 -13.86 18.89
C ASN A 231 -36.96 -13.17 18.12
N LEU A 232 -36.88 -11.85 18.30
CA LEU A 232 -35.86 -11.00 17.71
C LEU A 232 -34.70 -10.82 18.69
N ASN A 233 -33.48 -10.96 18.18
CA ASN A 233 -32.27 -10.56 18.86
C ASN A 233 -32.07 -9.06 18.66
N GLU A 234 -31.70 -8.37 19.73
CA GLU A 234 -31.23 -6.99 19.70
C GLU A 234 -29.70 -6.98 19.64
N GLU A 235 -29.13 -6.45 18.56
CA GLU A 235 -27.68 -6.39 18.37
C GLU A 235 -27.27 -5.05 17.75
N LYS A 236 -26.17 -4.46 18.24
CA LYS A 236 -25.58 -3.26 17.64
C LYS A 236 -24.79 -3.60 16.38
N LEU A 237 -24.87 -2.74 15.37
CA LEU A 237 -24.00 -2.85 14.20
C LEU A 237 -22.54 -2.74 14.62
N THR A 238 -21.76 -3.74 14.22
CA THR A 238 -20.33 -3.80 14.51
C THR A 238 -19.55 -4.00 13.23
N LEU A 239 -18.63 -3.08 12.93
CA LEU A 239 -17.74 -3.16 11.78
C LEU A 239 -16.42 -3.82 12.18
N TYR A 240 -16.04 -4.86 11.45
CA TYR A 240 -14.80 -5.61 11.63
C TYR A 240 -13.87 -5.40 10.44
N LYS A 241 -12.57 -5.36 10.71
CA LYS A 241 -11.54 -5.43 9.67
C LYS A 241 -11.24 -6.90 9.36
N THR A 242 -11.22 -7.28 8.09
CA THR A 242 -11.02 -8.68 7.63
C THR A 242 -9.56 -9.13 7.64
N GLY A 243 -8.61 -8.19 7.73
CA GLY A 243 -7.18 -8.46 7.76
C GLY A 243 -6.33 -7.21 7.95
N ARG A 244 -5.00 -7.36 8.00
CA ARG A 244 -4.07 -6.22 7.87
C ARG A 244 -4.07 -5.75 6.41
N THR A 245 -3.91 -4.45 6.20
CA THR A 245 -3.96 -3.84 4.87
C THR A 245 -2.96 -4.52 3.90
N ASN A 246 -1.83 -5.05 4.41
CA ASN A 246 -0.77 -5.73 3.66
C ASN A 246 -1.07 -7.14 3.11
N ALA A 247 -2.22 -7.75 3.43
CA ALA A 247 -2.55 -9.11 2.97
C ALA A 247 -3.40 -9.17 1.67
N ASN A 248 -3.98 -8.05 1.22
CA ASN A 248 -5.01 -8.08 0.17
C ASN A 248 -4.50 -7.55 -1.18
N ASP A 249 -4.19 -8.47 -2.10
CA ASP A 249 -4.14 -8.25 -3.55
C ASP A 249 -5.58 -8.24 -4.14
N GLY A 250 -6.38 -7.26 -3.69
CA GLY A 250 -7.80 -7.06 -4.04
C GLY A 250 -8.72 -7.93 -3.18
N GLY A 251 -9.23 -7.42 -2.08
CA GLY A 251 -10.12 -8.19 -1.23
C GLY A 251 -10.70 -7.32 -0.16
N ILE A 252 -11.92 -7.68 0.25
CA ILE A 252 -12.75 -6.99 1.23
C ILE A 252 -11.93 -6.50 2.41
N ASP A 253 -12.05 -5.23 2.74
CA ASP A 253 -11.36 -4.62 3.87
C ASP A 253 -12.20 -4.72 5.15
N PHE A 254 -13.51 -4.49 5.08
CA PHE A 254 -14.41 -4.51 6.25
C PHE A 254 -15.66 -5.36 6.07
N VAL A 255 -16.14 -5.93 7.18
CA VAL A 255 -17.39 -6.70 7.27
C VAL A 255 -18.22 -6.19 8.43
N MET A 256 -19.50 -5.97 8.20
CA MET A 256 -20.44 -5.54 9.23
C MET A 256 -21.29 -6.70 9.72
N LYS A 257 -21.30 -6.91 11.03
CA LYS A 257 -22.24 -7.80 11.72
C LYS A 257 -23.40 -6.98 12.30
N PRO A 258 -24.63 -7.53 12.32
CA PRO A 258 -25.06 -8.83 11.78
C PRO A 258 -25.60 -8.79 10.34
N LEU A 259 -25.61 -7.62 9.68
CA LEU A 259 -26.12 -7.48 8.32
C LEU A 259 -25.37 -8.30 7.25
N GLY A 260 -24.10 -8.64 7.49
CA GLY A 260 -23.27 -9.29 6.49
C GLY A 260 -22.81 -8.34 5.38
N ARG A 261 -22.76 -7.03 5.67
CA ARG A 261 -22.42 -6.00 4.69
C ARG A 261 -20.91 -5.93 4.47
N PHE A 262 -20.48 -5.95 3.22
CA PHE A 262 -19.06 -5.93 2.85
C PHE A 262 -18.61 -4.56 2.36
N PHE A 263 -17.42 -4.14 2.76
CA PHE A 263 -16.82 -2.87 2.36
C PHE A 263 -15.46 -3.10 1.72
N GLN A 264 -15.23 -2.41 0.59
CA GLN A 264 -13.95 -2.36 -0.10
C GLN A 264 -13.49 -0.92 -0.23
N VAL A 265 -12.28 -0.62 0.25
CA VAL A 265 -11.64 0.68 0.07
C VAL A 265 -10.85 0.69 -1.23
N THR A 266 -10.98 1.76 -2.02
CA THR A 266 -10.25 1.92 -3.28
C THR A 266 -9.89 3.37 -3.57
N GLU A 267 -8.75 3.54 -4.23
CA GLU A 267 -8.26 4.84 -4.73
C GLU A 267 -8.41 4.99 -6.25
N THR A 268 -8.76 3.91 -6.94
CA THR A 268 -8.85 3.87 -8.41
C THR A 268 -10.29 3.69 -8.85
N LEU A 269 -10.59 4.20 -10.04
CA LEU A 269 -11.86 4.03 -10.75
C LEU A 269 -11.75 2.99 -11.87
N ASP A 270 -10.67 2.21 -11.88
CA ASP A 270 -10.49 1.10 -12.82
C ASP A 270 -11.52 0.00 -12.54
N PHE A 271 -12.57 -0.07 -13.38
CA PHE A 271 -13.69 -1.02 -13.26
C PHE A 271 -13.22 -2.48 -13.11
N LYS A 272 -12.06 -2.85 -13.67
CA LYS A 272 -11.54 -4.21 -13.59
C LYS A 272 -11.29 -4.64 -12.14
N LYS A 273 -10.91 -3.70 -11.26
CA LYS A 273 -10.72 -4.00 -9.83
C LYS A 273 -12.06 -4.21 -9.12
N TYR A 274 -13.04 -3.36 -9.37
CA TYR A 274 -14.39 -3.49 -8.82
C TYR A 274 -14.99 -4.85 -9.20
N PHE A 275 -14.92 -5.22 -10.48
CA PHE A 275 -15.50 -6.47 -10.96
C PHE A 275 -14.74 -7.68 -10.40
N LEU A 276 -13.41 -7.59 -10.26
CA LEU A 276 -12.61 -8.64 -9.63
C LEU A 276 -13.01 -8.86 -8.16
N ASP A 277 -13.23 -7.79 -7.38
CA ASP A 277 -13.65 -7.91 -5.98
C ASP A 277 -15.07 -8.49 -5.86
N ILE A 278 -15.97 -8.10 -6.78
CA ILE A 278 -17.32 -8.67 -6.92
C ILE A 278 -17.26 -10.18 -7.25
N GLU A 279 -16.38 -10.59 -8.17
CA GLU A 279 -16.20 -12.01 -8.53
C GLU A 279 -15.68 -12.85 -7.37
N LYS A 280 -14.79 -12.30 -6.55
CA LYS A 280 -14.24 -12.98 -5.37
C LYS A 280 -15.31 -13.34 -4.34
N LEU A 281 -16.41 -12.60 -4.30
CA LEU A 281 -17.56 -12.89 -3.45
C LEU A 281 -18.73 -13.55 -4.20
N GLN A 282 -18.47 -14.19 -5.35
CA GLN A 282 -19.53 -14.80 -6.18
C GLN A 282 -20.68 -13.83 -6.50
N LYS A 283 -20.36 -12.56 -6.77
CA LYS A 283 -21.31 -11.49 -7.11
C LYS A 283 -22.23 -11.06 -5.95
N TYR A 284 -21.77 -11.24 -4.71
CA TYR A 284 -22.43 -10.64 -3.55
C TYR A 284 -22.30 -9.10 -3.59
N PRO A 285 -23.30 -8.33 -3.09
CA PRO A 285 -23.23 -6.86 -3.05
C PRO A 285 -22.08 -6.33 -2.19
N ILE A 286 -21.38 -5.30 -2.69
CA ILE A 286 -20.24 -4.67 -2.01
C ILE A 286 -20.45 -3.16 -1.96
N THR A 287 -20.20 -2.57 -0.80
CA THR A 287 -20.07 -1.13 -0.63
C THR A 287 -18.63 -0.70 -0.89
N PHE A 288 -18.42 0.28 -1.77
CA PHE A 288 -17.08 0.78 -2.08
C PHE A 288 -16.84 2.14 -1.44
N VAL A 289 -15.77 2.24 -0.65
CA VAL A 289 -15.28 3.51 -0.08
C VAL A 289 -14.20 4.05 -1.00
N ILE A 290 -14.54 5.11 -1.74
CA ILE A 290 -13.71 5.63 -2.82
C ILE A 290 -12.99 6.90 -2.37
N LYS A 291 -11.67 6.93 -2.53
CA LYS A 291 -10.84 8.11 -2.30
C LYS A 291 -10.98 9.14 -3.43
N SER A 292 -12.15 9.75 -3.51
CA SER A 292 -12.52 10.75 -4.51
C SER A 292 -13.46 11.79 -3.91
N GLU A 293 -13.36 13.03 -4.40
CA GLU A 293 -14.30 14.12 -4.10
C GLU A 293 -15.40 14.24 -5.15
N ALA A 294 -15.31 13.49 -6.24
CA ALA A 294 -16.32 13.51 -7.30
C ALA A 294 -17.67 12.97 -6.80
N GLU A 295 -18.76 13.53 -7.31
CA GLU A 295 -20.13 13.09 -7.03
C GLU A 295 -20.34 11.61 -7.35
N VAL A 296 -21.17 10.94 -6.54
CA VAL A 296 -21.45 9.50 -6.66
C VAL A 296 -21.97 9.13 -8.04
N ASP A 297 -22.88 9.90 -8.62
CA ASP A 297 -23.42 9.62 -9.97
C ASP A 297 -22.33 9.66 -11.04
N LYS A 298 -21.39 10.60 -10.93
CA LYS A 298 -20.24 10.69 -11.84
C LYS A 298 -19.27 9.53 -11.67
N LEU A 299 -19.06 9.08 -10.43
CA LEU A 299 -18.24 7.90 -10.15
C LEU A 299 -18.88 6.64 -10.74
N HIS A 300 -20.17 6.45 -10.50
CA HIS A 300 -20.94 5.33 -11.01
C HIS A 300 -20.96 5.30 -12.54
N ALA A 301 -21.28 6.43 -13.18
CA ALA A 301 -21.29 6.57 -14.63
C ALA A 301 -19.91 6.25 -15.23
N LYS A 302 -18.83 6.74 -14.62
CA LYS A 302 -17.48 6.46 -15.10
C LYS A 302 -17.13 4.96 -15.06
N ILE A 303 -17.43 4.27 -13.96
CA ILE A 303 -17.19 2.83 -13.83
C ILE A 303 -17.99 2.07 -14.90
N TYR A 304 -19.26 2.46 -15.08
CA TYR A 304 -20.15 1.86 -16.07
C TYR A 304 -19.66 2.07 -17.51
N ASP A 305 -19.35 3.30 -17.90
CA ASP A 305 -18.92 3.67 -19.25
C ASP A 305 -17.58 3.02 -19.60
N ASP A 306 -16.63 2.98 -18.67
CA ASP A 306 -15.34 2.33 -18.89
C ASP A 306 -15.49 0.80 -19.00
N ALA A 307 -16.43 0.21 -18.26
CA ALA A 307 -16.76 -1.21 -18.42
C ALA A 307 -17.40 -1.49 -19.79
N LEU A 308 -18.36 -0.66 -20.26
CA LEU A 308 -18.98 -0.84 -21.57
C LEU A 308 -17.98 -0.78 -22.74
N LYS A 309 -16.92 0.01 -22.62
CA LYS A 309 -15.84 0.04 -23.63
C LYS A 309 -15.07 -1.28 -23.73
N ASN A 310 -15.07 -2.09 -22.67
CA ASN A 310 -14.26 -3.31 -22.57
C ASN A 310 -15.08 -4.60 -22.60
N TYR A 311 -16.39 -4.53 -22.33
CA TYR A 311 -17.29 -5.68 -22.36
C TYR A 311 -18.21 -5.62 -23.57
N PRO A 312 -18.31 -6.71 -24.36
CA PRO A 312 -19.17 -6.73 -25.55
C PRO A 312 -20.67 -6.79 -25.24
N VAL A 313 -21.06 -7.12 -24.00
CA VAL A 313 -22.46 -7.34 -23.62
C VAL A 313 -22.84 -6.41 -22.46
N GLU A 314 -23.67 -5.41 -22.75
CA GLU A 314 -24.16 -4.42 -21.76
C GLU A 314 -24.89 -5.09 -20.58
N ALA A 315 -25.67 -6.15 -20.84
CA ALA A 315 -26.38 -6.88 -19.80
C ALA A 315 -25.43 -7.52 -18.76
N VAL A 316 -24.19 -7.86 -19.16
CA VAL A 316 -23.17 -8.33 -18.23
C VAL A 316 -22.71 -7.19 -17.34
N VAL A 317 -22.42 -6.02 -17.92
CA VAL A 317 -22.01 -4.82 -17.17
C VAL A 317 -23.08 -4.44 -16.14
N LYS A 318 -24.35 -4.40 -16.54
CA LYS A 318 -25.47 -4.10 -15.63
C LYS A 318 -25.49 -5.02 -14.40
N LYS A 319 -25.31 -6.33 -14.59
CA LYS A 319 -25.25 -7.29 -13.47
C LYS A 319 -24.10 -7.04 -12.50
N TYR A 320 -22.94 -6.58 -12.98
CA TYR A 320 -21.85 -6.20 -12.08
C TYR A 320 -22.15 -4.89 -11.35
N MET A 321 -22.74 -3.91 -12.03
CA MET A 321 -23.13 -2.64 -11.38
C MET A 321 -24.20 -2.85 -10.30
N GLU A 322 -25.13 -3.80 -10.50
CA GLU A 322 -26.12 -4.19 -9.48
C GLU A 322 -25.48 -4.75 -8.20
N CYS A 323 -24.25 -5.27 -8.28
CA CYS A 323 -23.47 -5.72 -7.12
C CYS A 323 -22.76 -4.56 -6.39
N ILE A 324 -22.78 -3.34 -6.92
CA ILE A 324 -22.30 -2.16 -6.20
C ILE A 324 -23.44 -1.66 -5.32
N GLU A 325 -23.40 -2.02 -4.04
CA GLU A 325 -24.46 -1.71 -3.07
C GLU A 325 -24.51 -0.22 -2.73
N GLU A 326 -23.35 0.39 -2.49
CA GLU A 326 -23.22 1.83 -2.19
C GLU A 326 -21.83 2.30 -2.61
N LEU A 327 -21.73 3.57 -3.03
CA LEU A 327 -20.46 4.28 -3.21
C LEU A 327 -20.34 5.38 -2.16
N ILE A 328 -19.36 5.24 -1.25
CA ILE A 328 -19.04 6.23 -0.23
C ILE A 328 -17.81 7.00 -0.70
N ASN A 329 -17.99 8.25 -1.13
CA ASN A 329 -16.88 9.14 -1.50
C ASN A 329 -16.39 9.96 -0.29
N ILE A 330 -15.37 10.81 -0.47
CA ILE A 330 -14.81 11.64 0.61
C ILE A 330 -15.89 12.55 1.24
N PRO A 331 -16.70 13.30 0.48
CA PRO A 331 -17.80 14.09 1.04
C PRO A 331 -18.77 13.30 1.93
N ILE A 332 -19.21 12.12 1.51
CA ILE A 332 -20.11 11.28 2.31
C ILE A 332 -19.41 10.80 3.58
N LEU A 333 -18.15 10.39 3.48
CA LEU A 333 -17.36 9.96 4.64
C LEU A 333 -17.16 11.10 5.65
N LEU A 334 -17.01 12.34 5.18
CA LEU A 334 -16.96 13.54 6.04
C LEU A 334 -18.30 13.82 6.72
N ASP A 335 -19.43 13.60 6.04
CA ASP A 335 -20.75 13.68 6.66
C ASP A 335 -20.91 12.64 7.78
N PHE A 336 -20.51 11.39 7.53
CA PHE A 336 -20.48 10.35 8.56
C PHE A 336 -19.59 10.73 9.74
N PHE A 337 -18.41 11.30 9.46
CA PHE A 337 -17.51 11.77 10.51
C PHE A 337 -18.13 12.88 11.36
N ASN A 338 -18.76 13.89 10.74
CA ASN A 338 -19.41 14.98 11.46
C ASN A 338 -20.56 14.46 12.34
N LYS A 339 -21.40 13.55 11.83
CA LYS A 339 -22.47 12.91 12.61
C LYS A 339 -21.91 12.12 13.80
N SER A 340 -20.81 11.40 13.63
CA SER A 340 -20.15 10.71 14.74
C SER A 340 -19.57 11.68 15.78
N ILE A 341 -19.07 12.85 15.36
CA ILE A 341 -18.60 13.89 16.29
C ILE A 341 -19.77 14.44 17.11
N GLU A 342 -20.92 14.70 16.50
CA GLU A 342 -22.13 15.17 17.20
C GLU A 342 -22.60 14.18 18.28
N LEU A 343 -22.31 12.89 18.12
CA LEU A 343 -22.58 11.83 19.09
C LEU A 343 -21.44 11.64 20.13
N GLY A 344 -20.39 12.47 20.10
CA GLY A 344 -19.28 12.43 21.07
C GLY A 344 -18.16 11.45 20.74
N HIS A 345 -18.09 10.90 19.53
CA HIS A 345 -17.12 9.85 19.18
C HIS A 345 -15.74 10.34 18.73
N ILE A 346 -15.48 11.65 18.70
CA ILE A 346 -14.25 12.20 18.11
C ILE A 346 -12.96 11.60 18.71
N ARG A 347 -12.92 11.43 20.04
CA ARG A 347 -11.77 10.84 20.74
C ARG A 347 -11.68 9.33 20.50
N SER A 348 -12.81 8.63 20.45
CA SER A 348 -12.85 7.20 20.11
C SER A 348 -12.35 6.93 18.69
N ILE A 349 -12.70 7.82 17.74
CA ILE A 349 -12.19 7.77 16.36
C ILE A 349 -10.67 7.98 16.33
N LEU A 350 -10.15 8.99 17.03
CA LEU A 350 -8.70 9.22 17.11
C LEU A 350 -7.97 8.01 17.73
N ASN A 351 -8.52 7.42 18.80
CA ASN A 351 -7.96 6.23 19.43
C ASN A 351 -7.92 5.03 18.48
N GLU A 352 -8.99 4.84 17.70
CA GLU A 352 -9.04 3.78 16.69
C GLU A 352 -8.01 4.01 15.58
N ILE A 353 -7.83 5.24 15.10
CA ILE A 353 -6.81 5.58 14.11
C ILE A 353 -5.41 5.20 14.63
N ILE A 354 -5.10 5.51 15.90
CA ILE A 354 -3.81 5.16 16.51
C ILE A 354 -3.65 3.64 16.61
N LEU A 355 -4.66 2.95 17.13
CA LEU A 355 -4.66 1.49 17.30
C LEU A 355 -4.41 0.79 15.95
N GLN A 356 -5.17 1.16 14.93
CA GLN A 356 -5.06 0.57 13.61
C GLN A 356 -3.74 0.91 12.91
N SER A 357 -3.22 2.12 13.12
CA SER A 357 -1.90 2.49 12.59
C SER A 357 -0.80 1.66 13.23
N LYS A 358 -0.78 1.53 14.57
CA LYS A 358 0.21 0.70 15.27
C LYS A 358 0.17 -0.76 14.80
N PHE A 359 -1.03 -1.32 14.66
CA PHE A 359 -1.21 -2.69 14.19
C PHE A 359 -0.78 -2.89 12.73
N GLU A 360 -1.07 -1.92 11.86
CA GLU A 360 -0.76 -2.04 10.43
C GLU A 360 0.74 -1.96 10.15
N PHE A 361 1.43 -1.10 10.88
CA PHE A 361 2.84 -0.81 10.67
C PHE A 361 3.77 -1.58 11.63
N ASN A 362 3.24 -2.53 12.40
CA ASN A 362 3.96 -3.35 13.39
C ASN A 362 4.74 -2.49 14.42
N TYR A 363 4.17 -1.37 14.85
CA TYR A 363 4.85 -0.43 15.74
C TYR A 363 5.18 -1.04 17.13
N GLU A 364 4.40 -2.02 17.60
CA GLU A 364 4.63 -2.70 18.88
C GLU A 364 5.86 -3.62 18.90
N GLU A 365 6.36 -4.08 17.74
CA GLU A 365 7.60 -4.87 17.65
C GLU A 365 8.86 -4.00 17.55
N ILE A 366 8.73 -2.73 17.17
CA ILE A 366 9.87 -1.82 16.97
C ILE A 366 10.32 -1.19 18.29
N ALA A 367 9.39 -0.95 19.22
CA ALA A 367 9.72 -0.41 20.55
C ALA A 367 10.57 -1.39 21.39
N THR A 368 10.42 -2.70 21.19
CA THR A 368 11.20 -3.74 21.88
C THR A 368 12.58 -4.01 21.26
N LEU A 369 12.87 -3.48 20.08
CA LEU A 369 14.19 -3.61 19.41
C LEU A 369 15.13 -2.43 19.69
N LYS A 370 14.67 -1.39 20.39
CA LYS A 370 15.54 -0.28 20.85
C LYS A 370 16.18 -0.54 22.21
N ASP A 371 15.81 -1.64 22.89
CA ASP A 371 16.30 -2.02 24.22
C ASP A 371 17.11 -3.34 24.23
N VAL A 372 17.78 -3.71 23.13
CA VAL A 372 18.74 -4.85 23.09
C VAL A 372 20.08 -4.44 22.51
#